data_AF-A0A2L2NHF3-F1
#
_entry.id   AF-A0A2L2NHF3-F1
#
_cell.length_a   1.000
_cell.length_b   1.000
_cell.length_c   1.000
_cell.angle_alpha   90.00
_cell.angle_beta   90.00
_cell.angle_gamma   90.00
#
_symmetry.space_group_name_H-M   'P 1'
#
loop_
_entity.id
_entity.type
_entity.pdbx_description
1 polymer ?
#
loop_
_entity_poly.entity_id
_entity_poly.type
_entity_poly.pdbx_seq_one_letter_code
_entity_poly.pdbx_strand_id
1 'polypeptide(L)'
;MGIGRNAWQNEELTRPEVAAMLKPKVSARQLQAYLNIARKYLPEFQKFTNKKTGGLDGYAKLYECHITGLQEIRSLAREHTLADIEIEFQQRALSKSEVGSWK
;
A
#
# COMPACT_ATOMS: atom_id res chain seq x y z
N MET A 1 -12.21 11.05 31.92
CA MET A 1 -12.19 11.66 30.57
C MET A 1 -11.02 11.06 29.80
N GLY A 2 -11.25 9.97 29.07
CA GLY A 2 -10.23 9.35 28.22
C GLY A 2 -10.29 9.98 26.84
N ILE A 3 -9.33 10.85 26.54
CA ILE A 3 -9.26 11.64 25.31
C ILE A 3 -9.06 10.72 24.10
N GLY A 4 -9.85 10.98 23.05
CA GLY A 4 -10.01 10.15 21.86
C GLY A 4 -8.70 9.82 21.14
N ARG A 5 -8.38 8.52 21.05
CA ARG A 5 -7.31 8.00 20.19
C ARG A 5 -7.78 7.57 18.79
N ASN A 6 -9.04 7.88 18.43
CA ASN A 6 -9.64 7.37 17.19
C ASN A 6 -9.76 8.43 16.07
N ALA A 7 -9.38 9.68 16.32
CA ALA A 7 -9.52 10.75 15.33
C ALA A 7 -8.41 10.73 14.26
N TRP A 8 -7.20 10.29 14.62
CA TRP A 8 -6.02 10.37 13.75
C TRP A 8 -5.96 9.30 12.65
N GLN A 9 -6.61 8.14 12.85
CA GLN A 9 -6.61 7.07 11.85
C GLN A 9 -7.45 7.38 10.60
N ASN A 10 -8.29 8.41 10.66
CA ASN A 10 -9.17 8.83 9.55
C ASN A 10 -8.72 10.13 8.88
N GLU A 11 -7.55 10.68 9.26
CA GLU A 11 -7.03 11.87 8.59
C GLU A 11 -6.60 11.49 7.15
N GLU A 12 -7.18 12.18 6.18
CA GLU A 12 -6.87 11.98 4.77
C GLU A 12 -5.50 12.57 4.47
N LEU A 13 -4.56 11.71 4.11
CA LEU A 13 -3.21 12.11 3.76
C LEU A 13 -3.11 12.33 2.25
N THR A 14 -2.38 13.38 1.86
CA THR A 14 -2.02 13.60 0.47
C THR A 14 -0.85 12.71 0.07
N ARG A 15 -0.71 12.43 -1.23
CA ARG A 15 0.43 11.66 -1.77
C ARG A 15 1.80 12.27 -1.40
N PRO A 16 2.01 13.60 -1.48
CA PRO A 16 3.27 14.21 -1.03
C PRO A 16 3.56 14.00 0.45
N GLU A 17 2.54 14.05 1.32
CA GLU A 17 2.70 13.79 2.76
C GLU A 17 3.11 12.34 2.99
N VAL A 18 2.40 11.38 2.39
CA VAL A 18 2.75 9.96 2.50
C VAL A 18 4.17 9.71 1.98
N ALA A 19 4.55 10.29 0.85
CA ALA A 19 5.91 10.17 0.31
C ALA A 19 6.97 10.70 1.29
N ALA A 20 6.65 11.76 2.05
CA ALA A 20 7.52 12.34 3.07
C ALA A 20 7.54 11.53 4.38
N MET A 21 6.44 10.84 4.72
CA MET A 21 6.34 10.01 5.92
C MET A 21 7.10 8.68 5.80
N LEU A 22 7.25 8.15 4.58
CA LEU A 22 8.03 6.94 4.33
C LEU A 22 9.51 7.15 4.65
N LYS A 23 10.17 6.12 5.20
CA LYS A 23 11.57 6.17 5.62
C LYS A 23 12.41 5.10 4.92
N PRO A 24 13.47 5.47 4.15
CA PRO A 24 13.82 6.83 3.74
C PRO A 24 12.76 7.45 2.84
N LYS A 25 12.66 8.80 2.85
CA LYS A 25 11.74 9.59 2.02
C LYS A 25 11.81 9.15 0.57
N VAL A 26 10.65 9.12 -0.09
CA VAL A 26 10.52 8.65 -1.48
C VAL A 26 10.04 9.77 -2.40
N SER A 27 10.36 9.64 -3.68
CA SER A 27 9.79 10.52 -4.71
C SER A 27 8.32 10.13 -5.01
N ALA A 28 7.57 11.08 -5.59
CA ALA A 28 6.20 10.80 -6.05
C ALA A 28 6.14 9.63 -7.06
N ARG A 29 7.17 9.49 -7.91
CA ARG A 29 7.28 8.40 -8.88
C ARG A 29 7.46 7.04 -8.20
N GLN A 30 8.30 6.97 -7.17
CA GLN A 30 8.47 5.75 -6.36
C GLN A 30 7.19 5.42 -5.60
N LEU A 31 6.56 6.41 -4.98
CA LEU A 31 5.27 6.21 -4.32
C LEU A 31 4.22 5.66 -5.29
N GLN A 32 4.15 6.18 -6.52
CA GLN A 32 3.22 5.68 -7.53
C GLN A 32 3.50 4.22 -7.93
N ALA A 33 4.77 3.82 -8.02
CA ALA A 33 5.15 2.43 -8.23
C ALA A 33 4.71 1.54 -7.07
N TYR A 34 4.92 1.99 -5.83
CA TYR A 34 4.52 1.24 -4.64
C TYR A 34 3.00 1.10 -4.53
N LEU A 35 2.24 2.16 -4.82
CA LEU A 35 0.78 2.11 -4.89
C LEU A 35 0.27 1.13 -5.96
N ASN A 36 0.99 1.01 -7.08
CA ASN A 36 0.66 0.05 -8.13
C ASN A 36 0.85 -1.40 -7.72
N ILE A 37 1.84 -1.70 -6.89
CA ILE A 37 2.03 -3.03 -6.30
C ILE A 37 0.97 -3.24 -5.20
N ALA A 38 0.86 -2.29 -4.28
CA ALA A 38 -0.04 -2.37 -3.14
C ALA A 38 -1.49 -2.63 -3.56
N ARG A 39 -2.03 -1.90 -4.55
CA ARG A 39 -3.43 -2.07 -5.02
C ARG A 39 -3.79 -3.46 -5.53
N LYS A 40 -2.78 -4.24 -5.95
CA LYS A 40 -2.97 -5.59 -6.51
C LYS A 40 -3.00 -6.66 -5.44
N TYR A 41 -2.16 -6.51 -4.40
CA TYR A 41 -1.89 -7.60 -3.45
C TYR A 41 -2.26 -7.27 -2.00
N LEU A 42 -2.49 -6.00 -1.67
CA LEU A 42 -2.88 -5.57 -0.34
C LEU A 42 -4.37 -5.22 -0.28
N PRO A 43 -5.15 -5.82 0.64
CA PRO A 43 -6.59 -5.61 0.73
C PRO A 43 -6.94 -4.15 1.07
N GLU A 44 -6.10 -3.49 1.87
CA GLU A 44 -6.26 -2.08 2.25
C GLU A 44 -6.29 -1.15 1.02
N PHE A 45 -5.60 -1.54 -0.05
CA PHE A 45 -5.48 -0.75 -1.28
C PHE A 45 -6.45 -1.16 -2.38
N GLN A 46 -7.44 -2.02 -2.11
CA GLN A 46 -8.38 -2.48 -3.13
C GLN A 46 -9.14 -1.31 -3.79
N LYS A 47 -9.41 -0.25 -3.03
CA LYS A 47 -10.06 0.99 -3.52
C LYS A 47 -9.18 1.84 -4.45
N PHE A 48 -7.88 1.53 -4.55
CA PHE A 48 -6.94 2.22 -5.43
C PHE A 48 -6.93 1.64 -6.84
N THR A 49 -7.71 0.60 -7.13
CA THR A 49 -7.86 0.08 -8.50
C THR A 49 -9.08 0.71 -9.16
N ASN A 50 -8.84 1.46 -10.23
CA ASN A 50 -9.90 2.02 -11.05
C ASN A 50 -10.65 0.90 -11.79
N LYS A 51 -11.94 0.72 -11.49
CA LYS A 51 -12.76 -0.36 -12.08
C LYS A 51 -12.92 -0.26 -13.60
N LYS A 52 -12.79 0.93 -14.20
CA LYS A 52 -12.95 1.14 -15.64
C LYS A 52 -11.68 0.82 -16.42
N THR A 53 -10.51 1.16 -15.88
CA THR A 53 -9.22 1.04 -16.58
C THR A 53 -8.33 -0.07 -16.05
N GLY A 54 -8.64 -0.63 -14.87
CA GLY A 54 -7.76 -1.57 -14.16
C GLY A 54 -6.46 -0.95 -13.63
N GLY A 55 -6.28 0.37 -13.79
CA GLY A 55 -5.10 1.13 -13.37
C GLY A 55 -5.20 1.67 -11.95
N LEU A 56 -4.20 2.46 -11.56
CA LEU A 56 -4.21 3.19 -10.30
C LEU A 56 -5.26 4.31 -10.35
N ASP A 57 -6.12 4.37 -9.34
CA ASP A 57 -7.04 5.48 -9.14
C ASP A 57 -6.30 6.71 -8.58
N GLY A 58 -6.32 7.79 -9.33
CA GLY A 58 -5.75 9.09 -8.95
C GLY A 58 -6.43 9.71 -7.72
N TYR A 59 -7.71 9.41 -7.52
CA TYR A 59 -8.57 10.03 -6.51
C TYR A 59 -8.69 9.21 -5.23
N ALA A 60 -8.06 8.03 -5.18
CA ALA A 60 -8.05 7.20 -3.99
C ALA A 60 -7.34 7.91 -2.83
N LYS A 61 -8.04 7.98 -1.70
CA LYS A 61 -7.62 8.66 -0.47
C LYS A 61 -6.66 7.80 0.32
N LEU A 62 -5.56 8.40 0.78
CA LEU A 62 -4.59 7.76 1.65
C LEU A 62 -4.91 8.08 3.11
N TYR A 63 -4.51 7.17 4.00
CA TYR A 63 -4.74 7.23 5.43
C TYR A 63 -3.53 6.57 6.10
N GLU A 64 -3.39 6.72 7.41
CA GLU A 64 -2.25 6.14 8.14
C GLU A 64 -2.13 4.61 7.99
N CYS A 65 -3.25 3.89 7.88
CA CYS A 65 -3.23 2.42 7.68
C CYS A 65 -2.41 2.02 6.43
N HIS A 66 -2.51 2.81 5.37
CA HIS A 66 -1.79 2.59 4.12
C HIS A 66 -0.27 2.77 4.26
N ILE A 67 0.21 3.54 5.24
CA ILE A 67 1.64 3.81 5.41
C ILE A 67 2.39 2.51 5.70
N THR A 68 1.84 1.64 6.54
CA THR A 68 2.49 0.37 6.92
C THR A 68 2.79 -0.50 5.70
N GLY A 69 1.81 -0.70 4.82
CA GLY A 69 2.00 -1.49 3.59
C GLY A 69 2.99 -0.84 2.61
N LEU A 70 2.97 0.49 2.49
CA LEU A 70 3.92 1.21 1.64
C LEU A 70 5.34 1.20 2.22
N GLN A 71 5.48 1.22 3.55
CA GLN A 71 6.76 1.15 4.25
C GLN A 71 7.39 -0.23 4.11
N GLU A 72 6.60 -1.30 4.09
CA GLU A 72 7.07 -2.65 3.80
C GLU A 72 7.64 -2.74 2.38
N ILE A 73 6.87 -2.33 1.37
CA ILE A 73 7.31 -2.28 -0.03
C ILE A 73 8.59 -1.44 -0.16
N ARG A 74 8.65 -0.28 0.51
CA ARG A 74 9.83 0.60 0.50
C ARG A 74 11.07 -0.07 1.10
N SER A 75 10.89 -0.85 2.16
CA SER A 75 11.98 -1.54 2.86
C SER A 75 12.58 -2.62 1.95
N LEU A 76 11.73 -3.39 1.27
CA LEU A 76 12.17 -4.39 0.28
C LEU A 76 12.82 -3.74 -0.95
N ALA A 77 12.32 -2.58 -1.39
CA ALA A 77 12.90 -1.82 -2.51
C ALA A 77 14.31 -1.24 -2.25
N ARG A 78 14.88 -1.45 -1.06
CA ARG A 78 16.30 -1.14 -0.79
C ARG A 78 17.23 -2.20 -1.34
N GLU A 79 16.81 -3.45 -1.35
CA GLU A 79 17.65 -4.61 -1.64
C GLU A 79 17.17 -5.35 -2.90
N HIS A 80 15.92 -5.14 -3.29
CA HIS A 80 15.26 -5.85 -4.39
C HIS A 80 14.72 -4.91 -5.47
N THR A 81 14.53 -5.44 -6.68
CA THR A 81 13.87 -4.70 -7.76
C THR A 81 12.36 -4.67 -7.54
N LEU A 82 11.66 -3.72 -8.18
CA LEU A 82 10.19 -3.66 -8.09
C LEU A 82 9.52 -4.95 -8.60
N ALA A 83 10.13 -5.64 -9.57
CA ALA A 83 9.61 -6.89 -10.09
C ALA A 83 9.73 -8.03 -9.06
N ASP A 84 10.86 -8.12 -8.36
CA ASP A 84 11.05 -9.12 -7.30
C ASP A 84 10.05 -8.91 -6.16
N ILE A 85 9.84 -7.65 -5.78
CA ILE A 85 8.83 -7.29 -4.77
C ILE A 85 7.43 -7.68 -5.24
N GLU A 86 7.10 -7.40 -6.50
CA GLU A 86 5.79 -7.78 -7.06
C GLU A 86 5.57 -9.31 -7.01
N ILE A 87 6.60 -10.10 -7.35
CA ILE A 87 6.58 -11.56 -7.25
C ILE A 87 6.39 -12.00 -5.79
N GLU A 88 7.11 -11.40 -4.85
CA GLU A 88 6.99 -11.75 -3.42
C GLU A 88 5.58 -11.48 -2.88
N PHE A 89 5.01 -10.31 -3.18
CA PHE A 89 3.64 -9.98 -2.79
C PHE A 89 2.60 -10.88 -3.49
N GLN A 90 2.84 -11.26 -4.74
CA GLN A 90 2.00 -12.22 -5.45
C GLN A 90 2.03 -13.60 -4.78
N GLN A 91 3.21 -14.13 -4.44
CA GLN A 91 3.35 -15.42 -3.76
C GLN A 91 2.66 -15.40 -2.38
N ARG A 92 2.81 -14.31 -1.62
CA ARG A 92 2.13 -14.13 -0.33
C ARG A 92 0.60 -14.10 -0.48
N ALA A 93 0.09 -13.43 -1.52
CA ALA A 93 -1.35 -13.37 -1.80
C ALA A 93 -1.90 -14.75 -2.21
N LEU A 94 -1.17 -15.51 -3.01
CA LEU A 94 -1.51 -16.88 -3.39
C LEU A 94 -1.48 -17.83 -2.18
N SER A 95 -0.41 -17.78 -1.38
CA SER A 95 -0.29 -18.62 -0.18
C SER A 95 -1.42 -18.35 0.84
N LYS A 96 -1.82 -17.09 1.03
CA LYS A 96 -2.99 -16.73 1.85
C LYS A 96 -4.31 -17.25 1.27
N SER A 97 -4.41 -17.42 -0.03
CA SER A 97 -5.59 -17.97 -0.71
C SER A 97 -5.68 -19.49 -0.53
N GLU A 98 -4.56 -20.19 -0.49
CA GLU A 98 -4.51 -21.66 -0.31
C GLU A 98 -4.81 -22.09 1.13
N VAL A 99 -4.42 -21.31 2.14
CA VAL A 99 -4.70 -21.61 3.55
C VAL A 99 -6.19 -21.39 3.91
N GLY A 100 -6.99 -20.76 3.03
CA GLY A 100 -8.43 -20.59 3.20
C GLY A 100 -9.29 -21.76 2.70
N SER A 101 -8.70 -22.78 2.07
CA SER A 101 -9.42 -23.91 1.46
C SER A 101 -9.25 -25.22 2.25
N TRP A 102 -9.47 -25.17 3.57
CA TRP A 102 -9.70 -26.36 4.38
C TRP A 102 -10.97 -26.14 5.20
N LYS A 103 -12.11 -26.45 4.59
CA LYS A 103 -13.33 -26.76 5.33
C LYS A 103 -14.19 -27.73 4.54
#